data_AF-A0A8R7R6Z6-F1
#
_entry.id   AF-A0A8R7R6Z6-F1
#
_cell.length_a   1.000
_cell.length_b   1.000
_cell.length_c   1.000
_cell.angle_alpha   90.00
_cell.angle_beta   90.00
_cell.angle_gamma   90.00
#
_symmetry.space_group_name_H-M   'P 1'
#
loop_
_entity.id
_entity.type
_entity.pdbx_description
1 polymer ?
#
loop_
_entity_poly.entity_id
_entity_poly.type
_entity_poly.pdbx_seq_one_letter_code
_entity_poly.pdbx_strand_id
1 'polypeptide(L)'
;MRSARDLRLAVSALLLLLLLSAGVLAARAQHEIDDESEFSYIRGSENGPENWGKIKEEWATCGTGRMQSPIDLSDRHAAQAPNLRYLNHSYLPVDASIINRGHDIMVKFNGDAGSLWINGTAYHLKQVHWHSPSEHRVNGRRYSLELHMVHLSADNKTAVIGILYKIGRRDHFLHECSWSLT
;
A
#
# COMPACT_ATOMS: atom_id res chain seq x y z
N MET A 1 -4.05 -3.30 57.17
CA MET A 1 -4.40 -4.55 56.45
C MET A 1 -5.28 -4.16 55.28
N ARG A 2 -4.78 -4.19 54.03
CA ARG A 2 -5.61 -3.88 52.85
C ARG A 2 -6.64 -5.01 52.68
N SER A 3 -7.90 -4.65 52.51
CA SER A 3 -8.99 -5.63 52.46
C SER A 3 -8.86 -6.47 51.20
N ALA A 4 -9.22 -7.76 51.26
CA ALA A 4 -9.30 -8.62 50.08
C ALA A 4 -10.20 -8.03 48.97
N ARG A 5 -11.11 -7.11 49.33
CA ARG A 5 -11.93 -6.34 48.40
C ARG A 5 -11.12 -5.31 47.59
N ASP A 6 -10.18 -4.63 48.23
CA ASP A 6 -9.35 -3.61 47.57
C ASP A 6 -8.40 -4.24 46.55
N LEU A 7 -7.88 -5.44 46.87
CA LEU A 7 -7.02 -6.20 45.96
C LEU A 7 -7.81 -6.71 44.73
N ARG A 8 -9.07 -7.15 44.93
CA ARG A 8 -9.94 -7.58 43.82
C ARG A 8 -10.30 -6.42 42.89
N LEU A 9 -10.60 -5.25 43.43
CA LEU A 9 -10.90 -4.05 42.64
C LEU A 9 -9.69 -3.59 41.81
N ALA A 10 -8.49 -3.62 42.41
CA ALA A 10 -7.26 -3.26 41.71
C ALA A 10 -6.91 -4.23 40.56
N VAL A 11 -7.10 -5.54 40.77
CA VAL A 11 -6.87 -6.56 39.73
C VAL A 11 -7.88 -6.42 38.58
N SER A 12 -9.17 -6.18 38.89
CA SER A 12 -10.19 -5.93 37.87
C SER A 12 -9.90 -4.68 37.04
N ALA A 13 -9.46 -3.58 37.68
CA ALA A 13 -9.09 -2.36 36.97
C ALA A 13 -7.89 -2.56 36.05
N LEU A 14 -6.88 -3.32 36.48
CA LEU A 14 -5.69 -3.64 35.67
C LEU A 14 -6.03 -4.52 34.47
N LEU A 15 -6.92 -5.51 34.66
CA LEU A 15 -7.43 -6.36 33.56
C LEU A 15 -8.25 -5.56 32.55
N LEU A 16 -9.09 -4.61 33.00
CA LEU A 16 -9.82 -3.69 32.12
C LEU A 16 -8.88 -2.79 31.32
N LEU A 17 -7.82 -2.25 31.93
CA LEU A 17 -6.79 -1.44 31.25
C LEU A 17 -6.00 -2.27 30.21
N LEU A 18 -5.70 -3.53 30.51
CA LEU A 18 -5.04 -4.45 29.55
C LEU A 18 -5.97 -4.83 28.39
N LEU A 19 -7.27 -5.02 28.64
CA LEU A 19 -8.26 -5.29 27.59
C LEU A 19 -8.49 -4.06 26.70
N LEU A 20 -8.53 -2.85 27.29
CA LEU A 20 -8.64 -1.60 26.55
C LEU A 20 -7.41 -1.34 25.67
N SER A 21 -6.20 -1.60 26.18
CA SER A 21 -4.97 -1.44 25.39
C SER A 21 -4.80 -2.50 24.29
N ALA A 22 -5.23 -3.75 24.54
CA ALA A 22 -5.29 -4.79 23.50
C ALA A 22 -6.31 -4.44 22.39
N GLY A 23 -7.46 -3.85 22.75
CA GLY A 23 -8.45 -3.35 21.80
C GLY A 23 -7.93 -2.23 20.90
N VAL A 24 -7.10 -1.33 21.45
CA VAL A 24 -6.48 -0.23 20.68
C VAL A 24 -5.36 -0.74 19.75
N LEU A 25 -4.65 -1.81 20.10
CA LEU A 25 -3.61 -2.42 19.26
C LEU A 25 -4.20 -3.24 18.10
N ALA A 26 -5.34 -3.91 18.30
CA ALA A 26 -6.01 -4.69 17.26
C ALA A 26 -6.69 -3.83 16.18
N ALA A 27 -7.06 -2.59 16.51
CA ALA A 27 -7.74 -1.67 15.59
C ALA A 27 -6.87 -1.10 14.45
N ARG A 28 -5.60 -1.50 14.33
CA ARG A 28 -4.69 -1.04 13.26
C ARG A 28 -4.54 -2.00 12.07
N ALA A 29 -5.29 -3.09 12.05
CA ALA A 29 -5.49 -3.84 10.81
C ALA A 29 -6.47 -3.05 9.93
N GLN A 30 -5.97 -2.07 9.19
CA GLN A 30 -6.75 -1.32 8.20
C GLN A 30 -7.43 -2.30 7.25
N HIS A 31 -8.72 -2.48 7.43
CA HIS A 31 -9.60 -3.08 6.48
C HIS A 31 -9.95 -1.97 5.48
N GLU A 32 -9.17 -1.85 4.42
CA GLU A 32 -9.49 -0.99 3.28
C GLU A 32 -10.63 -1.64 2.47
N ILE A 33 -11.84 -1.58 3.01
CA ILE A 33 -13.03 -1.51 2.16
C ILE A 33 -13.50 -0.08 2.31
N ASP A 34 -12.89 0.81 1.53
CA ASP A 34 -13.31 2.20 1.46
C ASP A 34 -14.66 2.28 0.76
N ASP A 35 -15.54 3.11 1.31
CA ASP A 35 -16.71 3.61 0.59
C ASP A 35 -16.21 4.43 -0.61
N GLU A 36 -16.37 3.88 -1.82
CA GLU A 36 -15.94 4.50 -3.09
C GLU A 36 -16.51 5.90 -3.34
N SER A 37 -17.49 6.35 -2.54
CA SER A 37 -18.08 7.68 -2.70
C SER A 37 -17.18 8.82 -2.21
N GLU A 38 -16.20 8.55 -1.35
CA GLU A 38 -15.44 9.61 -0.69
C GLU A 38 -14.44 10.31 -1.63
N PHE A 39 -13.92 9.62 -2.64
CA PHE A 39 -13.02 10.21 -3.64
C PHE A 39 -13.25 9.63 -5.04
N SER A 40 -12.89 10.39 -6.07
CA SER A 40 -13.03 9.98 -7.47
C SER A 40 -11.75 10.24 -8.27
N TYR A 41 -11.56 9.48 -9.34
CA TYR A 41 -10.54 9.74 -10.36
C TYR A 41 -11.04 10.65 -11.49
N ILE A 42 -12.32 11.04 -11.50
CA ILE A 42 -12.88 11.93 -12.51
C ILE A 42 -12.30 13.33 -12.31
N ARG A 43 -11.45 13.75 -13.26
CA ARG A 43 -10.83 15.07 -13.22
C ARG A 43 -11.88 16.17 -13.26
N GLY A 44 -11.74 17.15 -12.38
CA GLY A 44 -12.65 18.30 -12.26
C GLY A 44 -13.96 18.02 -11.53
N SER A 45 -14.21 16.81 -11.02
CA SER A 45 -15.32 16.59 -10.08
C SER A 45 -15.00 17.20 -8.71
N GLU A 46 -16.04 17.37 -7.88
CA GLU A 46 -15.90 17.90 -6.51
C GLU A 46 -14.91 17.07 -5.67
N ASN A 47 -15.02 15.74 -5.73
CA ASN A 47 -14.16 14.78 -5.06
C ASN A 47 -13.02 14.23 -5.96
N GLY A 48 -12.70 14.94 -7.05
CA GLY A 48 -11.68 14.53 -8.03
C GLY A 48 -10.24 14.76 -7.56
N PRO A 49 -9.22 14.28 -8.31
CA PRO A 49 -7.82 14.30 -7.87
C PRO A 49 -7.27 15.69 -7.55
N GLU A 50 -7.75 16.74 -8.24
CA GLU A 50 -7.36 18.12 -7.96
C GLU A 50 -7.84 18.63 -6.59
N ASN A 51 -8.79 17.92 -5.95
CA ASN A 51 -9.45 18.32 -4.71
C ASN A 51 -9.28 17.32 -3.56
N TRP A 52 -8.62 16.17 -3.74
CA TRP A 52 -8.48 15.15 -2.69
C TRP A 52 -7.99 15.69 -1.35
N GLY A 53 -7.02 16.61 -1.36
CA GLY A 53 -6.50 17.22 -0.13
C GLY A 53 -7.43 18.19 0.59
N LYS A 54 -8.62 18.46 0.04
CA LYS A 54 -9.66 19.31 0.64
C LYS A 54 -10.83 18.50 1.19
N ILE A 55 -10.90 17.20 0.89
CA ILE A 55 -12.04 16.35 1.26
C ILE A 55 -12.02 16.08 2.77
N LYS A 56 -10.84 15.74 3.32
CA LYS A 56 -10.62 15.45 4.74
C LYS A 56 -9.31 16.05 5.23
N GLU A 57 -9.23 16.35 6.52
CA GLU A 57 -8.04 16.94 7.15
C GLU A 57 -6.83 15.98 7.05
N GLU A 58 -7.05 14.69 7.29
CA GLU A 58 -6.03 13.64 7.16
C GLU A 58 -5.49 13.46 5.73
N TRP A 59 -6.19 13.98 4.71
CA TRP A 59 -5.78 13.91 3.30
C TRP A 59 -5.07 15.18 2.81
N ALA A 60 -4.88 16.19 3.66
CA ALA A 60 -4.31 17.49 3.29
C ALA A 60 -2.98 17.38 2.53
N THR A 61 -2.20 16.33 2.81
CA THR A 61 -0.92 16.05 2.14
C THR A 61 -1.07 15.83 0.62
N CYS A 62 -2.22 15.34 0.14
CA CYS A 62 -2.52 15.19 -1.29
C CYS A 62 -2.50 16.53 -2.04
N GLY A 63 -2.91 17.63 -1.37
CA GLY A 63 -2.93 18.97 -1.96
C GLY A 63 -1.72 19.84 -1.62
N THR A 64 -1.06 19.58 -0.48
CA THR A 64 0.01 20.46 0.05
C THR A 64 1.39 19.83 0.03
N GLY A 65 1.49 18.51 -0.13
CA GLY A 65 2.75 17.80 -0.15
C GLY A 65 3.60 18.16 -1.37
N ARG A 66 4.93 18.18 -1.18
CA ARG A 66 5.90 18.55 -2.23
C ARG A 66 6.67 17.36 -2.81
N MET A 67 6.35 16.15 -2.33
CA MET A 67 6.98 14.89 -2.72
C MET A 67 5.89 13.86 -3.04
N GLN A 68 4.92 14.26 -3.87
CA GLN A 68 3.81 13.42 -4.29
C GLN A 68 4.22 12.51 -5.46
N SER A 69 3.57 11.36 -5.54
CA SER A 69 3.58 10.46 -6.69
C SER A 69 2.19 10.48 -7.35
N PRO A 70 2.08 10.09 -8.64
CA PRO A 70 3.17 9.71 -9.56
C PRO A 70 3.97 10.91 -10.10
N ILE A 71 5.11 10.62 -10.74
CA ILE A 71 5.91 11.62 -11.48
C ILE A 71 6.21 11.19 -12.93
N ASP A 72 6.70 12.12 -13.74
CA ASP A 72 7.34 11.81 -15.02
C ASP A 72 8.82 11.46 -14.79
N LEU A 73 9.20 10.25 -15.18
CA LEU A 73 10.57 9.75 -15.15
C LEU A 73 11.28 10.19 -16.43
N SER A 74 11.92 11.35 -16.37
CA SER A 74 12.57 12.00 -17.51
C SER A 74 14.08 11.80 -17.50
N ASP A 75 14.64 11.32 -18.60
CA ASP A 75 16.09 11.16 -18.78
C ASP A 75 16.85 12.49 -18.68
N ARG A 76 16.17 13.63 -18.87
CA ARG A 76 16.76 14.98 -18.75
C ARG A 76 17.01 15.39 -17.30
N HIS A 77 16.23 14.87 -16.38
CA HIS A 77 16.29 15.22 -14.95
C HIS A 77 16.84 14.09 -14.10
N ALA A 78 16.90 12.87 -14.63
CA ALA A 78 17.47 11.73 -13.94
C ALA A 78 18.99 11.93 -13.73
N ALA A 79 19.44 11.77 -12.49
CA ALA A 79 20.85 11.70 -12.16
C ALA A 79 21.30 10.25 -12.09
N GLN A 80 22.50 9.96 -12.60
CA GLN A 80 23.12 8.66 -12.39
C GLN A 80 23.44 8.48 -10.91
N ALA A 81 23.07 7.33 -10.36
CA ALA A 81 23.36 6.95 -9.00
C ALA A 81 24.24 5.68 -9.02
N PRO A 82 25.56 5.81 -9.20
CA PRO A 82 26.47 4.67 -9.44
C PRO A 82 26.56 3.69 -8.28
N ASN A 83 26.15 4.11 -7.09
CA ASN A 83 26.12 3.26 -5.89
C ASN A 83 24.83 2.43 -5.78
N LEU A 84 23.85 2.63 -6.66
CA LEU A 84 22.68 1.76 -6.73
C LEU A 84 23.09 0.42 -7.36
N ARG A 85 22.67 -0.65 -6.71
CA ARG A 85 22.85 -2.03 -7.18
C ARG A 85 21.56 -2.52 -7.83
N TYR A 86 21.62 -3.69 -8.45
CA TYR A 86 20.42 -4.42 -8.84
C TYR A 86 19.48 -4.58 -7.64
N LEU A 87 18.17 -4.57 -7.91
CA LEU A 87 17.14 -4.80 -6.89
C LEU A 87 17.38 -6.14 -6.21
N ASN A 88 17.74 -6.10 -4.94
CA ASN A 88 17.95 -7.30 -4.13
C ASN A 88 16.61 -7.75 -3.55
N HIS A 89 16.06 -8.83 -4.08
CA HIS A 89 14.76 -9.35 -3.66
C HIS A 89 14.74 -10.88 -3.71
N SER A 90 13.84 -11.47 -2.91
CA SER A 90 13.59 -12.90 -2.84
C SER A 90 12.13 -13.06 -2.46
N TYR A 91 11.33 -13.51 -3.43
CA TYR A 91 9.90 -13.72 -3.24
C TYR A 91 9.57 -15.19 -3.17
N LEU A 92 8.55 -15.53 -2.39
CA LEU A 92 8.10 -16.90 -2.14
C LEU A 92 6.63 -17.03 -2.55
N PRO A 93 6.22 -18.17 -3.13
CA PRO A 93 4.81 -18.44 -3.35
C PRO A 93 4.10 -18.57 -1.99
N VAL A 94 2.95 -17.92 -1.89
CA VAL A 94 2.10 -17.95 -0.69
C VAL A 94 0.65 -17.78 -1.11
N ASP A 95 -0.26 -18.26 -0.27
CA ASP A 95 -1.69 -18.02 -0.44
C ASP A 95 -1.98 -16.52 -0.52
N ALA A 96 -2.88 -16.15 -1.41
CA ALA A 96 -3.25 -14.77 -1.64
C ALA A 96 -4.75 -14.64 -1.90
N SER A 97 -5.26 -13.42 -1.72
CA SER A 97 -6.66 -13.07 -1.98
C SER A 97 -6.71 -11.94 -3.00
N ILE A 98 -7.57 -12.08 -4.00
CA ILE A 98 -7.89 -11.01 -4.95
C ILE A 98 -9.06 -10.22 -4.38
N ILE A 99 -8.88 -8.92 -4.25
CA ILE A 99 -9.82 -8.00 -3.60
C ILE A 99 -10.06 -6.86 -4.59
N ASN A 100 -11.33 -6.62 -4.93
CA ASN A 100 -11.74 -5.38 -5.56
C ASN A 100 -11.98 -4.35 -4.45
N ARG A 101 -11.14 -3.31 -4.38
CA ARG A 101 -11.28 -2.20 -3.43
C ARG A 101 -12.15 -1.06 -3.97
N GLY A 102 -12.70 -1.25 -5.17
CA GLY A 102 -13.52 -0.27 -5.86
C GLY A 102 -12.75 0.71 -6.71
N HIS A 103 -11.66 1.23 -6.16
CA HIS A 103 -10.74 2.09 -6.88
C HIS A 103 -9.61 1.34 -7.61
N ASP A 104 -9.35 0.08 -7.24
CA ASP A 104 -8.45 -0.82 -7.96
C ASP A 104 -8.71 -2.31 -7.65
N ILE A 105 -7.97 -3.17 -8.36
CA ILE A 105 -7.86 -4.59 -8.05
C ILE A 105 -6.54 -4.83 -7.34
N MET A 106 -6.61 -5.50 -6.19
CA MET A 106 -5.47 -5.81 -5.34
C MET A 106 -5.34 -7.32 -5.15
N VAL A 107 -4.11 -7.81 -5.17
CA VAL A 107 -3.74 -9.12 -4.63
C VAL A 107 -3.09 -8.90 -3.26
N LYS A 108 -3.73 -9.39 -2.20
CA LYS A 108 -3.21 -9.39 -0.84
C LYS A 108 -2.56 -10.73 -0.52
N PHE A 109 -1.30 -10.73 -0.08
CA PHE A 109 -0.62 -11.96 0.33
C PHE A 109 -0.94 -12.30 1.79
N ASN A 110 -1.36 -13.55 2.05
CA ASN A 110 -1.85 -14.01 3.36
C ASN A 110 -0.76 -14.70 4.22
N GLY A 111 0.51 -14.51 3.86
CA GLY A 111 1.66 -14.99 4.63
C GLY A 111 2.94 -14.29 4.20
N ASP A 112 4.09 -14.93 4.41
CA ASP A 112 5.37 -14.37 4.00
C ASP A 112 5.62 -14.58 2.50
N ALA A 113 5.33 -13.56 1.70
CA ALA A 113 5.62 -13.53 0.27
C ALA A 113 7.10 -13.22 -0.04
N GLY A 114 7.96 -13.14 0.99
CA GLY A 114 9.35 -12.73 0.86
C GLY A 114 9.53 -11.22 0.91
N SER A 115 10.70 -10.74 0.47
CA SER A 115 11.15 -9.37 0.75
C SER A 115 12.00 -8.74 -0.35
N LEU A 116 12.04 -7.41 -0.32
CA LEU A 116 12.98 -6.53 -0.98
C LEU A 116 13.96 -5.99 0.07
N TRP A 117 15.26 -5.92 -0.24
CA TRP A 117 16.27 -5.34 0.65
C TRP A 117 16.82 -4.04 0.08
N ILE A 118 16.72 -2.96 0.87
CA ILE A 118 17.24 -1.63 0.52
C ILE A 118 18.19 -1.21 1.65
N ASN A 119 19.47 -1.05 1.32
CA ASN A 119 20.52 -0.63 2.28
C ASN A 119 20.54 -1.45 3.59
N GLY A 120 20.33 -2.77 3.48
CA GLY A 120 20.31 -3.69 4.63
C GLY A 120 18.96 -3.80 5.33
N THR A 121 18.00 -2.92 5.04
CA THR A 121 16.64 -2.99 5.59
C THR A 121 15.78 -3.91 4.73
N ALA A 122 15.14 -4.88 5.36
CA ALA A 122 14.14 -5.73 4.72
C ALA A 122 12.77 -5.03 4.66
N TYR A 123 12.13 -5.11 3.50
CA TYR A 123 10.78 -4.66 3.23
C TYR A 123 9.98 -5.87 2.72
N HIS A 124 9.05 -6.35 3.54
CA HIS A 124 8.23 -7.53 3.24
C HIS A 124 7.13 -7.17 2.24
N LEU A 125 6.97 -7.97 1.19
CA LEU A 125 5.90 -7.79 0.21
C LEU A 125 4.54 -8.06 0.87
N LYS A 126 3.60 -7.12 0.75
CA LYS A 126 2.28 -7.19 1.40
C LYS A 126 1.13 -7.32 0.40
N GLN A 127 1.20 -6.55 -0.67
CA GLN A 127 0.20 -6.58 -1.72
C GLN A 127 0.81 -6.17 -3.05
N VAL A 128 0.09 -6.50 -4.11
CA VAL A 128 0.22 -5.80 -5.38
C VAL A 128 -1.12 -5.27 -5.84
N HIS A 129 -1.14 -4.19 -6.61
CA HIS A 129 -2.36 -3.66 -7.22
C HIS A 129 -2.03 -3.01 -8.57
N TRP A 130 -3.08 -2.71 -9.35
CA TRP A 130 -2.93 -2.20 -10.70
C TRP A 130 -3.65 -0.87 -10.93
N HIS A 131 -3.03 -0.05 -11.78
CA HIS A 131 -3.60 1.18 -12.32
C HIS A 131 -3.64 1.12 -13.85
N SER A 132 -4.79 1.49 -14.43
CA SER A 132 -4.98 1.58 -15.88
C SER A 132 -5.61 2.93 -16.23
N PRO A 133 -4.96 3.78 -17.05
CA PRO A 133 -3.61 3.62 -17.62
C PRO A 133 -2.50 3.77 -16.55
N SER A 134 -1.22 3.65 -16.93
CA SER A 134 -0.12 3.86 -15.97
C SER A 134 -0.20 5.24 -15.33
N GLU A 135 0.17 5.33 -14.05
CA GLU A 135 0.21 6.57 -13.30
C GLU A 135 1.48 7.35 -13.65
N HIS A 136 2.64 6.69 -13.49
CA HIS A 136 3.93 7.20 -13.90
C HIS A 136 4.02 7.32 -15.42
N ARG A 137 4.90 8.23 -15.84
CA ARG A 137 5.29 8.42 -17.24
C ARG A 137 6.79 8.19 -17.37
N VAL A 138 7.23 7.80 -18.56
CA VAL A 138 8.65 7.77 -18.92
C VAL A 138 8.84 8.70 -20.11
N ASN A 139 9.64 9.75 -19.94
CA ASN A 139 9.81 10.80 -20.95
C ASN A 139 8.48 11.33 -21.50
N GLY A 140 7.53 11.62 -20.62
CA GLY A 140 6.18 12.10 -20.93
C GLY A 140 5.20 11.03 -21.44
N ARG A 141 5.69 9.84 -21.79
CA ARG A 141 4.85 8.74 -22.32
C ARG A 141 4.18 7.97 -21.20
N ARG A 142 2.86 7.82 -21.32
CA ARG A 142 2.03 6.94 -20.49
C ARG A 142 1.98 5.53 -21.08
N TYR A 143 1.90 4.53 -20.21
CA TYR A 143 1.86 3.11 -20.52
C TYR A 143 0.44 2.56 -20.29
N SER A 144 0.18 1.34 -20.79
CA SER A 144 -1.17 0.80 -20.83
C SER A 144 -1.68 0.34 -19.46
N LEU A 145 -0.77 -0.05 -18.57
CA LEU A 145 -1.06 -0.55 -17.23
C LEU A 145 0.20 -0.35 -16.37
N GLU A 146 0.02 -0.21 -15.06
CA GLU A 146 1.08 -0.16 -14.07
C GLU A 146 0.74 -1.06 -12.88
N LEU A 147 1.65 -1.95 -12.52
CA LEU A 147 1.58 -2.76 -11.30
C LEU A 147 2.40 -2.06 -10.22
N HIS A 148 1.83 -1.90 -9.04
CA HIS A 148 2.54 -1.48 -7.84
C HIS A 148 2.69 -2.67 -6.91
N MET A 149 3.93 -3.00 -6.54
CA MET A 149 4.24 -3.98 -5.50
C MET A 149 4.58 -3.25 -4.21
N VAL A 150 3.71 -3.34 -3.20
CA VAL A 150 3.84 -2.58 -1.95
C VAL A 150 4.48 -3.44 -0.87
N HIS A 151 5.56 -2.91 -0.29
CA HIS A 151 6.35 -3.56 0.74
C HIS A 151 6.41 -2.70 2.00
N LEU A 152 6.47 -3.36 3.17
CA LEU A 152 6.61 -2.70 4.47
C LEU A 152 7.82 -3.23 5.24
N SER A 153 8.62 -2.33 5.82
CA SER A 153 9.66 -2.70 6.78
C SER A 153 9.08 -3.04 8.15
N ALA A 154 9.92 -3.59 9.05
CA ALA A 154 9.54 -3.78 10.46
C ALA A 154 9.08 -2.48 11.15
N ASP A 155 9.66 -1.34 10.77
CA ASP A 155 9.29 -0.01 11.28
C ASP A 155 8.13 0.67 10.51
N ASN A 156 7.33 -0.08 9.74
CA ASN A 156 6.24 0.43 8.89
C ASN A 156 6.64 1.49 7.85
N LYS A 157 7.90 1.50 7.39
CA LYS A 157 8.29 2.29 6.22
C LYS A 157 7.88 1.55 4.96
N THR A 158 7.40 2.30 3.97
CA THR A 158 6.92 1.74 2.70
C THR A 158 7.98 1.82 1.62
N ALA A 159 8.07 0.77 0.80
CA ALA A 159 8.78 0.78 -0.48
C ALA A 159 7.87 0.18 -1.57
N VAL A 160 7.84 0.81 -2.76
CA VAL A 160 7.01 0.36 -3.88
C VAL A 160 7.88 0.09 -5.09
N ILE A 161 7.70 -1.09 -5.72
CA ILE A 161 8.24 -1.37 -7.05
C ILE A 161 7.11 -1.15 -8.06
N GLY A 162 7.34 -0.26 -9.03
CA GLY A 162 6.44 -0.02 -10.15
C GLY A 162 6.86 -0.80 -11.39
N ILE A 163 5.94 -1.52 -12.03
CA ILE A 163 6.16 -2.21 -13.31
C ILE A 163 5.22 -1.64 -14.36
N LEU A 164 5.78 -1.08 -15.44
CA LEU A 164 5.04 -0.49 -16.55
C LEU A 164 4.81 -1.49 -17.68
N TYR A 165 3.58 -1.58 -18.17
CA TYR A 165 3.17 -2.54 -19.19
C TYR A 165 2.91 -1.87 -20.54
N LYS A 166 3.28 -2.59 -21.61
CA LYS A 166 2.81 -2.31 -22.98
C LYS A 166 1.94 -3.46 -23.43
N ILE A 167 0.87 -3.16 -24.17
CA ILE A 167 0.04 -4.21 -24.80
C ILE A 167 0.93 -5.07 -25.69
N GLY A 168 0.79 -6.39 -25.56
CA GLY A 168 1.62 -7.35 -26.28
C GLY A 168 1.45 -8.76 -25.73
N ARG A 169 2.57 -9.46 -25.53
CA ARG A 169 2.58 -10.82 -24.97
C ARG A 169 1.86 -10.83 -23.61
N ARG A 170 1.07 -11.88 -23.40
CA ARG A 170 0.40 -12.15 -22.13
C ARG A 170 1.41 -12.24 -20.99
N ASP A 171 1.12 -11.51 -19.92
CA ASP A 171 1.84 -11.63 -18.65
C ASP A 171 1.32 -12.85 -17.87
N HIS A 172 2.24 -13.68 -17.38
CA HIS A 172 1.89 -14.92 -16.68
C HIS A 172 1.20 -14.65 -15.34
N PHE A 173 1.66 -13.65 -14.58
CA PHE A 173 1.09 -13.34 -13.28
C PHE A 173 -0.34 -12.84 -13.40
N LEU A 174 -0.61 -11.86 -14.27
CA LEU A 174 -1.96 -11.38 -14.58
C LEU A 174 -2.89 -12.49 -15.06
N HIS A 175 -2.37 -13.43 -15.85
CA HIS A 175 -3.15 -14.57 -16.32
C HIS A 175 -3.63 -15.44 -15.15
N GLU A 176 -2.74 -15.84 -14.26
CA GLU A 176 -3.12 -16.65 -13.08
C GLU A 176 -4.17 -15.95 -12.22
N CYS A 177 -4.04 -14.64 -12.00
CA CYS A 177 -5.05 -13.87 -11.26
C CYS A 177 -6.43 -13.87 -11.93
N SER A 178 -6.49 -13.87 -13.28
CA SER A 178 -7.77 -13.86 -14.00
C SER A 178 -8.56 -15.16 -13.87
N TRP A 179 -7.88 -16.30 -13.76
CA TRP A 179 -8.54 -17.62 -13.61
C TRP A 179 -9.06 -17.88 -12.20
N SER A 180 -8.53 -17.18 -11.19
CA SER A 180 -9.04 -17.29 -9.81
C SER A 180 -10.33 -16.50 -9.58
N LEU A 181 -10.82 -15.75 -10.57
CA LEU A 181 -12.06 -14.95 -10.51
C LEU A 181 -13.24 -15.59 -11.28
N THR A 182 -13.04 -16.76 -11.89
CA THR A 182 -14.07 -17.55 -12.61
C THR A 182 -14.37 -18.84 -11.88
#